data_AF-A0A1A7QZE4-F1
#
_entry.id   AF-A0A1A7QZE4-F1
#
_cell.length_a   1.000
_cell.length_b   1.000
_cell.length_c   1.000
_cell.angle_alpha   90.00
_cell.angle_beta   90.00
_cell.angle_gamma   90.00
#
_symmetry.space_group_name_H-M   'P 1'
#
loop_
_entity.id
_entity.type
_entity.pdbx_description
1 polymer ?
#
loop_
_entity_poly.entity_id
_entity_poly.type
_entity_poly.pdbx_seq_one_letter_code
_entity_poly.pdbx_strand_id
1 'polypeptide(L)'
;MDKKELFTKVIKKNEGLIFKVAILYTNSLQDREDLSQEIVFQLWKSFDSFNEQSKLSTWMYRVALNTAIYNLKQSKKRIETTAIELETMQFADVLDKTEEERIKLLYEHVQRLNLLEKGIILLYLEGKSHVEIASIIGITTSNVGTKISRIREKIKSQITKKR
;
A
#
# COMPACT_ATOMS: atom_id res chain seq x y z
N MET A 1 -28.69 13.21 -3.23
CA MET A 1 -27.31 13.04 -3.71
C MET A 1 -27.27 11.69 -4.40
N ASP A 2 -26.93 11.66 -5.68
CA ASP A 2 -26.84 10.40 -6.42
C ASP A 2 -25.70 9.54 -5.85
N LYS A 3 -25.84 8.20 -5.86
CA LYS A 3 -24.81 7.27 -5.37
C LYS A 3 -23.46 7.56 -6.03
N LYS A 4 -23.48 7.87 -7.33
CA LYS A 4 -22.29 8.24 -8.10
C LYS A 4 -21.63 9.50 -7.57
N GLU A 5 -22.40 10.54 -7.22
CA GLU A 5 -21.87 11.79 -6.69
C GLU A 5 -21.22 11.58 -5.32
N LEU A 6 -21.89 10.84 -4.43
CA LEU A 6 -21.36 10.54 -3.11
C LEU A 6 -20.06 9.75 -3.20
N PHE A 7 -20.04 8.70 -4.03
CA PHE A 7 -18.84 7.92 -4.28
C PHE A 7 -17.70 8.76 -4.85
N THR A 8 -17.98 9.61 -5.84
CA THR A 8 -16.97 10.49 -6.44
C THR A 8 -16.36 11.43 -5.40
N LYS A 9 -17.19 12.00 -4.50
CA LYS A 9 -16.72 12.85 -3.41
C LYS A 9 -15.84 12.08 -2.43
N VAL A 10 -16.22 10.84 -2.10
CA VAL A 10 -15.44 9.94 -1.24
C VAL A 10 -14.08 9.63 -1.85
N ILE A 11 -14.03 9.23 -3.13
CA ILE A 11 -12.80 8.90 -3.83
C ILE A 11 -11.88 10.11 -3.91
N LYS A 12 -12.38 11.27 -4.37
CA LYS A 12 -11.57 12.50 -4.48
C LYS A 12 -10.95 12.91 -3.14
N LYS A 13 -11.72 12.81 -2.04
CA LYS A 13 -11.21 13.13 -0.70
C LYS A 13 -10.11 12.17 -0.22
N ASN A 14 -10.04 10.96 -0.76
CA ASN A 14 -9.15 9.90 -0.30
C ASN A 14 -8.24 9.36 -1.42
N GLU A 15 -8.05 10.08 -2.52
CA GLU A 15 -7.28 9.60 -3.68
C GLU A 15 -5.81 9.30 -3.33
N GLY A 16 -5.24 10.08 -2.41
CA GLY A 16 -3.88 9.86 -1.91
C GLY A 16 -3.70 8.48 -1.26
N LEU A 17 -4.75 7.90 -0.66
CA LEU A 17 -4.70 6.53 -0.13
C LEU A 17 -4.50 5.51 -1.25
N ILE A 18 -5.29 5.65 -2.32
CA ILE A 18 -5.27 4.74 -3.47
C ILE A 18 -3.90 4.81 -4.14
N PHE A 19 -3.41 6.03 -4.36
CA PHE A 19 -2.09 6.26 -4.96
C PHE A 19 -0.94 5.66 -4.14
N LYS A 20 -0.94 5.88 -2.81
CA LYS A 20 0.07 5.29 -1.91
C LYS A 20 0.07 3.77 -1.96
N VAL A 21 -1.12 3.15 -1.96
CA VAL A 21 -1.24 1.68 -2.09
C VAL A 21 -0.73 1.24 -3.45
N ALA A 22 -1.15 1.89 -4.54
CA ALA A 22 -0.71 1.52 -5.88
C ALA A 22 0.82 1.56 -6.01
N ILE A 23 1.45 2.67 -5.61
CA ILE A 23 2.91 2.82 -5.61
C ILE A 23 3.59 1.71 -4.80
N LEU A 24 3.11 1.45 -3.58
CA LEU A 24 3.76 0.49 -2.69
C LEU A 24 3.84 -0.93 -3.27
N TYR A 25 2.85 -1.28 -4.10
CA TYR A 25 2.67 -2.64 -4.62
C TYR A 25 3.05 -2.79 -6.10
N THR A 26 3.52 -1.76 -6.78
CA THR A 26 3.85 -1.82 -8.22
C THR A 26 5.16 -1.09 -8.53
N ASN A 27 5.77 -1.43 -9.68
CA ASN A 27 7.06 -0.87 -10.07
C ASN A 27 6.94 0.11 -11.23
N SER A 28 6.15 -0.20 -12.27
CA SER A 28 5.96 0.66 -13.44
C SER A 28 4.81 1.66 -13.27
N LEU A 29 4.80 2.73 -14.07
CA LEU A 29 3.69 3.69 -14.10
C LEU A 29 2.39 3.02 -14.58
N GLN A 30 2.49 2.17 -15.61
CA GLN A 30 1.35 1.43 -16.15
C GLN A 30 0.69 0.56 -15.08
N ASP A 31 1.48 -0.23 -14.34
CA ASP A 31 0.96 -1.08 -13.26
C ASP A 31 0.29 -0.25 -12.14
N ARG A 32 0.80 0.95 -11.85
CA ARG A 32 0.23 1.86 -10.85
C ARG A 32 -1.15 2.34 -11.28
N GLU A 33 -1.29 2.75 -12.54
CA GLU A 33 -2.55 3.21 -13.11
C GLU A 33 -3.57 2.08 -13.13
N ASP A 34 -3.18 0.91 -13.63
CA ASP A 34 -4.03 -0.28 -13.71
C ASP A 34 -4.50 -0.71 -12.30
N LEU A 35 -3.58 -0.77 -11.33
CA LEU A 35 -3.93 -1.12 -9.96
C LEU A 35 -4.82 -0.05 -9.30
N SER A 36 -4.59 1.24 -9.57
CA SER A 36 -5.42 2.31 -9.04
C SER A 36 -6.86 2.21 -9.57
N GLN A 37 -7.02 1.96 -10.87
CA GLN A 37 -8.33 1.74 -11.48
C GLN A 37 -9.04 0.53 -10.89
N GLU A 38 -8.32 -0.60 -10.72
CA GLU A 38 -8.88 -1.81 -10.12
C GLU A 38 -9.28 -1.58 -8.66
N ILE A 39 -8.50 -0.81 -7.88
CA ILE A 39 -8.88 -0.41 -6.52
C ILE A 39 -10.17 0.42 -6.53
N VAL A 40 -10.28 1.43 -7.40
CA VAL A 40 -11.49 2.25 -7.53
C VAL A 40 -12.69 1.38 -7.92
N PHE A 41 -12.51 0.43 -8.83
CA PHE A 41 -13.56 -0.50 -9.25
C PHE A 41 -14.04 -1.38 -8.07
N GLN A 42 -13.13 -1.96 -7.30
CA GLN A 42 -13.50 -2.77 -6.14
C GLN A 42 -14.15 -1.93 -5.03
N LEU A 43 -13.72 -0.69 -4.84
CA LEU A 43 -14.37 0.26 -3.94
C LEU A 43 -15.81 0.56 -4.38
N TRP A 44 -16.04 0.78 -5.68
CA TRP A 44 -17.39 0.99 -6.22
C TRP A 44 -18.30 -0.21 -5.98
N LYS A 45 -17.81 -1.43 -6.29
CA LYS A 45 -18.56 -2.67 -6.09
C LYS A 45 -18.93 -2.92 -4.64
N SER A 46 -18.06 -2.52 -3.70
CA SER A 46 -18.27 -2.71 -2.27
C SER A 46 -18.89 -1.50 -1.58
N PHE A 47 -19.17 -0.41 -2.29
CA PHE A 47 -19.60 0.85 -1.67
C PHE A 47 -20.90 0.70 -0.88
N ASP A 48 -21.88 -0.04 -1.41
CA ASP A 48 -23.17 -0.27 -0.73
C ASP A 48 -23.03 -1.17 0.51
N SER A 49 -21.91 -1.90 0.64
CA SER A 49 -21.64 -2.76 1.80
C SER A 49 -20.99 -2.01 2.97
N PHE A 50 -20.60 -0.74 2.75
CA PHE A 50 -20.02 0.07 3.81
C PHE A 50 -21.11 0.50 4.79
N ASN A 51 -20.99 0.03 6.04
CA ASN A 51 -22.01 0.16 7.09
C ASN A 51 -21.56 1.03 8.27
N GLU A 52 -20.58 1.92 8.06
CA GLU A 52 -20.07 2.89 9.05
C GLU A 52 -19.53 2.29 10.38
N GLN A 53 -19.35 0.97 10.47
CA GLN A 53 -18.74 0.31 11.65
C GLN A 53 -17.23 0.62 11.81
N SER A 54 -16.65 1.34 10.87
CA SER A 54 -15.26 1.81 10.91
C SER A 54 -15.15 3.15 10.20
N LYS A 55 -14.06 3.89 10.44
CA LYS A 55 -13.76 5.08 9.64
C LYS A 55 -13.73 4.70 8.16
N LEU A 56 -14.27 5.57 7.31
CA LEU A 56 -14.27 5.37 5.86
C LEU A 56 -12.88 5.04 5.31
N SER A 57 -11.83 5.75 5.76
CA SER A 57 -10.45 5.46 5.36
C SER A 57 -10.00 4.04 5.71
N THR A 58 -10.45 3.50 6.83
CA THR A 58 -10.09 2.15 7.31
C THR A 58 -10.69 1.10 6.38
N TRP A 59 -11.98 1.26 6.03
CA TRP A 59 -12.63 0.43 5.02
C TRP A 59 -11.93 0.54 3.66
N MET A 60 -11.60 1.76 3.22
CA MET A 60 -10.91 1.98 1.94
C MET A 60 -9.52 1.31 1.91
N TYR A 61 -8.71 1.44 2.96
CA TYR A 61 -7.42 0.75 3.05
C TYR A 61 -7.60 -0.76 2.98
N ARG A 62 -8.61 -1.31 3.65
CA ARG A 62 -8.88 -2.75 3.62
C ARG A 62 -9.19 -3.24 2.21
N VAL A 63 -10.07 -2.54 1.49
CA VAL A 63 -10.37 -2.88 0.09
C VAL A 63 -9.12 -2.72 -0.78
N ALA A 64 -8.44 -1.58 -0.70
CA ALA A 64 -7.27 -1.28 -1.53
C ALA A 64 -6.12 -2.29 -1.33
N LEU A 65 -5.77 -2.60 -0.09
CA LEU A 65 -4.69 -3.56 0.24
C LEU A 65 -5.05 -4.97 -0.21
N ASN A 66 -6.30 -5.41 0.00
CA ASN A 66 -6.74 -6.73 -0.46
C ASN A 66 -6.68 -6.83 -1.99
N THR A 67 -7.14 -5.78 -2.69
CA THR A 67 -7.08 -5.70 -4.15
C THR A 67 -5.64 -5.77 -4.66
N ALA A 68 -4.72 -5.00 -4.08
CA ALA A 68 -3.31 -5.00 -4.46
C ALA A 68 -2.63 -6.37 -4.23
N ILE A 69 -2.85 -6.97 -3.06
CA ILE A 69 -2.28 -8.28 -2.71
C ILE A 69 -2.85 -9.37 -3.63
N TYR A 70 -4.15 -9.32 -3.92
CA TYR A 70 -4.79 -10.26 -4.83
C TYR A 70 -4.22 -10.17 -6.25
N ASN A 71 -4.16 -8.95 -6.82
CA ASN A 71 -3.60 -8.72 -8.15
C ASN A 71 -2.17 -9.24 -8.27
N LEU A 72 -1.30 -8.93 -7.30
CA LEU A 72 0.07 -9.41 -7.29
C LEU A 72 0.22 -10.92 -7.14
N LYS A 73 -0.69 -11.58 -6.42
CA LYS A 73 -0.69 -13.04 -6.33
C LYS A 73 -1.12 -13.68 -7.66
N GLN A 74 -2.07 -13.06 -8.36
CA GLN A 74 -2.53 -13.54 -9.66
C GLN A 74 -1.52 -13.29 -10.78
N SER A 75 -0.82 -12.14 -10.78
CA SER A 75 0.26 -11.88 -11.73
C SER A 75 1.41 -12.86 -11.54
N LYS A 76 1.83 -13.15 -10.31
CA LYS A 76 2.86 -14.18 -10.05
C LYS A 76 2.48 -15.58 -10.52
N LYS A 77 1.19 -15.94 -10.51
CA LYS A 77 0.71 -17.20 -11.10
C LYS A 77 0.71 -17.19 -12.63
N ARG A 78 0.63 -16.02 -13.26
CA ARG A 78 0.71 -15.85 -14.71
C ARG A 78 2.16 -15.76 -15.21
N ILE A 79 3.10 -15.33 -14.37
CA ILE A 79 4.53 -15.16 -14.70
C ILE A 79 5.31 -16.47 -14.45
N GLU A 80 4.90 -17.55 -15.11
CA GLU A 80 5.82 -18.66 -15.45
C GLU A 80 6.49 -18.44 -16.81
N THR A 81 6.34 -17.26 -17.41
CA THR A 81 7.01 -16.91 -18.65
C THR A 81 7.32 -15.42 -18.67
N THR A 82 8.54 -15.11 -19.09
CA THR A 82 9.10 -13.77 -19.36
C THR A 82 9.64 -13.05 -18.12
N ALA A 83 10.96 -13.14 -17.97
CA ALA A 83 11.74 -12.22 -17.14
C ALA A 83 11.68 -10.83 -17.78
N ILE A 84 11.18 -9.83 -17.04
CA ILE A 84 11.20 -8.43 -17.46
C ILE A 84 12.16 -7.70 -16.52
N GLU A 85 13.08 -6.94 -17.11
CA GLU A 85 14.10 -6.15 -16.44
C GLU A 85 13.47 -5.09 -15.54
N LEU A 86 14.05 -4.95 -14.35
CA LEU A 86 13.54 -4.10 -13.27
C LEU A 86 13.99 -2.66 -13.52
N GLU A 87 13.17 -1.84 -14.19
CA GLU A 87 13.41 -0.39 -14.26
C GLU A 87 13.10 0.25 -12.90
N THR A 88 14.15 0.65 -12.19
CA THR A 88 14.06 1.58 -11.06
C THR A 88 13.79 3.00 -11.58
N MET A 89 12.59 3.55 -11.34
CA MET A 89 12.28 4.93 -11.69
C MET A 89 11.62 5.76 -10.59
N GLN A 90 11.85 7.06 -10.74
CA GLN A 90 12.08 8.09 -9.72
C GLN A 90 10.80 8.62 -9.05
N PHE A 91 10.97 9.05 -7.80
CA PHE A 91 9.99 9.84 -7.05
C PHE A 91 10.00 11.28 -7.59
N ALA A 92 8.81 11.79 -7.95
CA ALA A 92 8.60 13.22 -8.16
C ALA A 92 7.94 13.79 -6.90
N ASP A 93 8.70 14.51 -6.08
CA ASP A 93 8.35 15.85 -5.60
C ASP A 93 9.51 16.47 -4.79
N VAL A 94 9.60 17.79 -4.87
CA VAL A 94 10.70 18.68 -4.46
C VAL A 94 11.18 18.47 -3.02
N LEU A 95 12.31 17.79 -2.83
CA LEU A 95 13.06 17.75 -1.57
C LEU A 95 14.57 17.82 -1.84
N ASP A 96 15.32 18.31 -0.86
CA ASP A 96 16.75 18.55 -0.93
C ASP A 96 17.53 17.29 -1.39
N LYS A 97 18.60 17.44 -2.17
CA LYS A 97 19.26 16.31 -2.88
C LYS A 97 19.71 15.17 -1.94
N THR A 98 20.03 15.49 -0.69
CA THR A 98 20.44 14.51 0.33
C THR A 98 19.25 13.76 0.93
N GLU A 99 18.06 14.34 0.91
CA GLU A 99 16.81 13.75 1.40
C GLU A 99 16.22 12.80 0.36
N GLU A 100 16.32 13.14 -0.93
CA GLU A 100 15.94 12.23 -2.02
C GLU A 100 16.68 10.89 -1.97
N GLU A 101 17.99 10.91 -1.73
CA GLU A 101 18.81 9.68 -1.68
C GLU A 101 18.40 8.79 -0.50
N ARG A 102 18.09 9.40 0.65
CA ARG A 102 17.60 8.68 1.84
C ARG A 102 16.22 8.09 1.61
N ILE A 103 15.32 8.83 0.96
CA ILE A 103 13.97 8.36 0.62
C ILE A 103 14.03 7.23 -0.41
N LYS A 104 14.86 7.35 -1.46
CA LYS A 104 15.09 6.28 -2.44
C LYS A 104 15.61 5.02 -1.76
N LEU A 105 16.62 5.14 -0.90
CA LEU A 105 17.17 4.01 -0.15
C LEU A 105 16.13 3.35 0.77
N LEU A 106 15.34 4.15 1.49
CA LEU A 106 14.25 3.65 2.32
C LEU A 106 13.23 2.88 1.47
N TYR A 107 12.88 3.40 0.30
CA TYR A 107 11.95 2.75 -0.60
C TYR A 107 12.47 1.40 -1.11
N GLU A 108 13.74 1.31 -1.49
CA GLU A 108 14.37 0.04 -1.86
C GLU A 108 14.24 -1.00 -0.74
N HIS A 109 14.45 -0.59 0.51
CA HIS A 109 14.33 -1.48 1.67
C HIS A 109 12.87 -1.90 1.93
N VAL A 110 11.92 -0.98 1.78
CA VAL A 110 10.48 -1.27 1.87
C VAL A 110 10.05 -2.22 0.76
N GLN A 111 10.60 -2.11 -0.45
CA GLN A 111 10.29 -2.99 -1.57
C GLN A 111 10.69 -4.46 -1.30
N ARG A 112 11.73 -4.70 -0.49
CA ARG A 112 12.17 -6.04 -0.05
C ARG A 112 11.31 -6.65 1.06
N LEU A 113 10.37 -5.90 1.61
CA LEU A 113 9.40 -6.44 2.56
C LEU A 113 8.41 -7.36 1.85
N ASN A 114 7.88 -8.36 2.57
CA ASN A 114 6.79 -9.16 2.02
C ASN A 114 5.50 -8.31 1.91
N LEU A 115 4.52 -8.79 1.15
CA LEU A 115 3.29 -8.03 0.86
C LEU A 115 2.54 -7.59 2.11
N LEU A 116 2.56 -8.40 3.18
CA LEU A 116 1.89 -8.10 4.43
C LEU A 116 2.67 -7.07 5.26
N GLU A 117 4.00 -7.21 5.31
CA GLU A 117 4.90 -6.25 5.97
C GLU A 117 4.78 -4.85 5.35
N LYS A 118 4.69 -4.75 4.01
CA LYS A 118 4.43 -3.50 3.29
C LYS A 118 3.14 -2.83 3.76
N GLY A 119 2.04 -3.58 3.84
CA GLY A 119 0.75 -3.06 4.28
C GLY A 119 0.79 -2.56 5.73
N ILE A 120 1.44 -3.31 6.63
CA ILE A 120 1.58 -2.92 8.03
C ILE A 120 2.37 -1.61 8.17
N ILE A 121 3.52 -1.50 7.51
CA ILE A 121 4.35 -0.29 7.64
C ILE A 121 3.68 0.94 7.03
N LEU A 122 2.97 0.78 5.90
CA LEU A 122 2.17 1.86 5.31
C LEU A 122 1.15 2.40 6.32
N LEU A 123 0.32 1.54 6.90
CA LEU A 123 -0.73 1.95 7.82
C LEU A 123 -0.16 2.58 9.10
N TYR A 124 0.98 2.09 9.58
CA TYR A 124 1.68 2.67 10.71
C TYR A 124 2.17 4.10 10.39
N LEU A 125 2.75 4.32 9.20
CA LEU A 125 3.18 5.64 8.75
C LEU A 125 2.01 6.60 8.52
N GLU A 126 0.85 6.08 8.12
CA GLU A 126 -0.42 6.84 8.03
C GLU A 126 -1.07 7.12 9.41
N GLY A 127 -0.36 6.80 10.51
CA GLY A 127 -0.81 7.08 11.87
C GLY A 127 -1.98 6.22 12.35
N LYS A 128 -2.25 5.07 11.71
CA LYS A 128 -3.32 4.17 12.15
C LYS A 128 -2.95 3.50 13.46
N SER A 129 -3.93 3.40 14.36
CA SER A 129 -3.76 2.68 15.62
C SER A 129 -3.51 1.19 15.38
N HIS A 130 -2.92 0.49 16.35
CA HIS A 130 -2.72 -0.96 16.25
C HIS A 130 -4.04 -1.73 16.05
N VAL A 131 -5.16 -1.23 16.60
CA VAL A 131 -6.49 -1.81 16.42
C VAL A 131 -6.97 -1.63 14.98
N GLU A 132 -6.80 -0.44 14.40
CA GLU A 132 -7.13 -0.19 12.99
C GLU A 132 -6.26 -1.04 12.05
N ILE A 133 -4.94 -1.12 12.29
CA ILE A 133 -4.04 -1.96 11.49
C ILE A 133 -4.45 -3.43 11.55
N ALA A 134 -4.75 -3.95 12.74
CA ALA A 134 -5.23 -5.31 12.93
C ALA A 134 -6.51 -5.59 12.12
N SER A 135 -7.49 -4.69 12.19
CA SER A 135 -8.76 -4.78 11.47
C SER A 135 -8.59 -4.71 9.94
N ILE A 136 -7.69 -3.85 9.46
CA ILE A 136 -7.41 -3.69 8.03
C ILE A 136 -6.66 -4.90 7.46
N ILE A 137 -5.63 -5.37 8.17
CA ILE A 137 -4.73 -6.44 7.69
C ILE A 137 -5.30 -7.84 7.96
N GLY A 138 -6.20 -8.00 8.93
CA GLY A 138 -6.75 -9.30 9.32
C GLY A 138 -5.84 -10.11 10.25
N ILE A 139 -5.18 -9.44 11.21
CA ILE A 139 -4.34 -10.07 12.24
C ILE A 139 -4.77 -9.60 13.64
N THR A 140 -4.26 -10.25 14.69
CA THR A 140 -4.53 -9.81 16.07
C THR A 140 -3.79 -8.51 16.39
N THR A 141 -4.40 -7.65 17.22
CA THR A 141 -3.78 -6.41 17.71
C THR A 141 -2.46 -6.67 18.43
N SER A 142 -2.37 -7.76 19.21
CA SER A 142 -1.13 -8.20 19.87
C SER A 142 0.00 -8.50 18.88
N ASN A 143 -0.31 -9.02 17.69
CA ASN A 143 0.68 -9.32 16.67
C ASN A 143 1.17 -8.08 15.92
N VAL A 144 0.41 -6.98 15.90
CA VAL A 144 0.77 -5.75 15.16
C VAL A 144 2.06 -5.15 15.70
N GLY A 145 2.16 -4.91 17.01
CA GLY A 145 3.35 -4.30 17.63
C GLY A 145 4.62 -5.12 17.41
N THR A 146 4.53 -6.44 17.58
CA THR A 146 5.63 -7.38 17.32
C THR A 146 6.06 -7.35 15.86
N LYS A 147 5.10 -7.33 14.91
CA LYS A 147 5.41 -7.24 13.48
C LYS A 147 6.05 -5.90 13.12
N ILE A 148 5.56 -4.77 13.62
CA ILE A 148 6.16 -3.45 13.40
C ILE A 148 7.61 -3.44 13.89
N SER A 149 7.86 -3.95 15.09
CA SER A 149 9.22 -4.02 15.66
C SER A 149 10.16 -4.84 14.78
N ARG A 150 9.72 -6.04 14.34
CA ARG A 150 10.49 -6.90 13.42
C ARG A 150 10.73 -6.25 12.05
N ILE A 151 9.73 -5.55 11.50
CA ILE A 151 9.87 -4.82 10.23
C ILE A 151 10.93 -3.72 10.37
N ARG A 152 10.91 -2.96 11.47
CA ARG A 152 11.92 -1.92 11.75
C ARG A 152 13.32 -2.51 11.87
N GLU A 153 13.48 -3.62 12.59
CA GLU A 153 14.76 -4.35 12.69
C GLU A 153 15.24 -4.87 11.32
N LYS A 154 14.33 -5.38 10.50
CA LYS A 154 14.62 -5.84 9.15
C LYS A 154 15.08 -4.69 8.25
N ILE A 155 14.43 -3.53 8.29
CA ILE A 155 14.87 -2.35 7.54
C ILE A 155 16.23 -1.86 8.06
N LYS A 156 16.39 -1.74 9.39
CA LYS A 156 17.66 -1.31 10.02
C LYS A 156 18.83 -2.22 9.64
N SER A 157 18.65 -3.54 9.72
CA SER A 157 19.72 -4.50 9.40
C SER A 157 20.12 -4.46 7.92
N GLN A 158 19.17 -4.20 7.01
CA GLN A 158 19.47 -4.01 5.60
C GLN A 158 20.27 -2.73 5.33
N ILE A 159 20.01 -1.65 6.08
CA ILE A 159 20.78 -0.40 5.98
C ILE A 159 22.21 -0.59 6.51
N THR A 160 22.37 -1.29 7.65
CA THR A 160 23.68 -1.47 8.30
C THR A 160 24.60 -2.48 7.61
N LYS A 161 24.05 -3.46 6.87
CA LYS A 161 24.85 -4.48 6.15
C LYS A 161 25.59 -3.94 4.91
N LYS A 162 25.35 -2.69 4.50
CA LYS A 162 25.96 -2.09 3.31
C LYS A 162 27.22 -1.24 3.63
N ARG A 163 27.89 -1.53 4.75
CA ARG A 163 29.20 -0.97 5.11
C ARG A 163 30.29 -2.01 4.96
#